data_AF-A0A7Z9KSL2-F1
#
_entry.id   AF-A0A7Z9KSL2-F1
#
_cell.length_a   1.000
_cell.length_b   1.000
_cell.length_c   1.000
_cell.angle_alpha   90.00
_cell.angle_beta   90.00
_cell.angle_gamma   90.00
#
_symmetry.space_group_name_H-M   'P 1'
#
loop_
_entity.id
_entity.type
_entity.pdbx_description
1 polymer ?
#
loop_
_entity_poly.entity_id
_entity_poly.type
_entity_poly.pdbx_seq_one_letter_code
_entity_poly.pdbx_strand_id
1 'polypeptide(L)'
;GLYNIAIKSIGAAMKRHPDVCLDYVIEYGEPMRDAGYYFMDSPGNDLESIAGQVASGSNMIFFVTGNGSITNFPFVPTIKIVTTTDRFNLLEKDMDVNAGAYQDGTPMEKLGTDMLSLTADIASGTPSVGEKAGHSQVSIWRNWQQNDASKTAQILNMVKPNGRSISVHNTKNSNRKFLAVQTESGPKTDQIGLVLPTSLCSGQIAQLITKRLNQKKLGQDRGISRFVSLAHTEGCGVSGGSSERLYAQTLIGHLLHPMVGLGVLLEHGCEKTHNDYIKNDLAQLGINGGKYGWASVQLDGGIDAVAEKIERWFDQSVAELQDLTYSEGFLRDLHIGLTSIGEITGHTASSLADFTQTIIGEGGTIVIPKNATLSESFIYTTEVIGNQDWEPTISYGESQIEPGLHIMETPTSHVVETMTGLGATGVDMMVAHIVGHPIQSHRMIPLLQISMDPVTQSTYSSDLDQIETNLLDLVLEVASRRYIPKLFAKGNTDFQFTRGLLGISL
;
A
#
# COMPACT_ATOMS: atom_id res chain seq x y z
N GLY A 1 -1.28 -26.04 -8.82
CA GLY A 1 -0.51 -27.27 -9.05
C GLY A 1 0.00 -27.82 -7.73
N LEU A 2 -0.54 -28.96 -7.29
CA LEU A 2 -0.21 -29.67 -6.04
C LEU A 2 0.70 -30.87 -6.32
N TYR A 3 1.81 -30.68 -7.05
CA TYR A 3 2.83 -31.73 -7.14
C TYR A 3 3.68 -31.69 -5.86
N ASN A 4 3.19 -32.37 -4.81
CA ASN A 4 3.81 -32.73 -3.53
C ASN A 4 4.91 -31.79 -2.97
N ILE A 5 4.65 -31.14 -1.82
CA ILE A 5 5.61 -30.31 -1.08
C ILE A 5 6.96 -31.00 -0.86
N ALA A 6 6.98 -32.32 -0.65
CA ALA A 6 8.21 -33.08 -0.47
C ALA A 6 9.13 -33.02 -1.70
N ILE A 7 8.57 -33.10 -2.92
CA ILE A 7 9.35 -33.03 -4.16
C ILE A 7 9.96 -31.63 -4.33
N LYS A 8 9.18 -30.59 -4.03
CA LYS A 8 9.67 -29.20 -4.03
C LYS A 8 10.81 -29.00 -3.03
N SER A 9 10.66 -29.53 -1.81
CA SER A 9 11.68 -29.45 -0.77
C SER A 9 12.97 -30.20 -1.15
N ILE A 10 12.87 -31.38 -1.77
CA ILE A 10 14.04 -32.10 -2.29
C ILE A 10 14.76 -31.25 -3.34
N GLY A 11 14.04 -30.66 -4.29
CA GLY A 11 14.62 -29.75 -5.28
C GLY A 11 15.33 -28.54 -4.65
N ALA A 12 14.75 -27.95 -3.59
CA ALA A 12 15.38 -26.86 -2.86
C ALA A 12 16.66 -27.28 -2.13
N ALA A 13 16.71 -28.51 -1.59
CA ALA A 13 17.89 -29.06 -0.91
C ALA A 13 19.07 -29.32 -1.86
N MET A 14 18.81 -29.54 -3.16
CA MET A 14 19.86 -29.77 -4.17
C MET A 14 20.78 -28.56 -4.42
N LYS A 15 20.48 -27.38 -3.84
CA LYS A 15 21.41 -26.25 -3.83
C LYS A 15 22.70 -26.55 -3.07
N ARG A 16 22.65 -27.48 -2.11
CA ARG A 16 23.83 -28.10 -1.51
C ARG A 16 24.13 -29.40 -2.25
N HIS A 17 25.34 -29.54 -2.79
CA HIS A 17 25.77 -30.82 -3.33
C HIS A 17 25.72 -31.90 -2.23
N PRO A 18 25.24 -33.13 -2.50
CA PRO A 18 25.10 -34.17 -1.47
C PRO A 18 26.38 -34.48 -0.68
N ASP A 19 27.55 -34.34 -1.33
CA ASP A 19 28.86 -34.60 -0.73
C ASP A 19 29.43 -33.43 0.09
N VAL A 20 28.75 -32.27 0.14
CA VAL A 20 29.17 -31.11 0.92
C VAL A 20 28.64 -31.24 2.35
N CYS A 21 29.56 -31.20 3.33
CA CYS A 21 29.24 -31.21 4.75
C CYS A 21 28.43 -29.96 5.16
N LEU A 22 27.52 -30.11 6.12
CA LEU A 22 26.91 -28.97 6.82
C LEU A 22 27.77 -28.66 8.05
N ASP A 23 28.44 -27.52 8.05
CA ASP A 23 29.37 -27.17 9.13
C ASP A 23 28.66 -26.46 10.29
N TYR A 24 27.69 -25.60 9.96
CA TYR A 24 27.00 -24.76 10.94
C TYR A 24 25.51 -24.61 10.65
N VAL A 25 24.71 -24.51 11.71
CA VAL A 25 23.31 -24.08 11.66
C VAL A 25 23.22 -22.82 12.50
N ILE A 26 22.65 -21.75 11.93
CA ILE A 26 22.58 -20.44 12.56
C ILE A 26 21.14 -19.90 12.53
N GLU A 27 20.82 -19.06 13.50
CA GLU A 27 19.55 -18.33 13.53
C GLU A 27 19.52 -17.20 12.49
N TYR A 28 18.32 -16.69 12.18
CA TYR A 28 18.14 -15.59 11.23
C TYR A 28 19.02 -14.37 11.57
N GLY A 29 19.96 -14.03 10.67
CA GLY A 29 20.85 -12.88 10.82
C GLY A 29 21.96 -13.06 11.86
N GLU A 30 22.14 -14.26 12.41
CA GLU A 30 23.28 -14.55 13.28
C GLU A 30 24.60 -14.45 12.49
N PRO A 31 25.62 -13.72 12.98
CA PRO A 31 26.87 -13.53 12.23
C PRO A 31 27.67 -14.82 12.02
N MET A 32 28.06 -15.09 10.77
CA MET A 32 29.04 -16.12 10.43
C MET A 32 30.43 -15.74 10.99
N ARG A 33 31.15 -16.71 11.58
CA ARG A 33 32.43 -16.47 12.28
C ARG A 33 33.62 -17.17 11.66
N ASP A 34 33.40 -18.37 11.12
CA ASP A 34 34.42 -19.25 10.58
C ASP A 34 34.14 -19.53 9.10
N ALA A 35 35.09 -20.13 8.40
CA ALA A 35 34.86 -20.61 7.03
C ALA A 35 34.11 -21.95 7.06
N GLY A 36 33.11 -22.12 6.19
CA GLY A 36 32.34 -23.36 6.06
C GLY A 36 31.01 -23.16 5.36
N TYR A 37 30.23 -24.24 5.26
CA TYR A 37 28.86 -24.23 4.75
C TYR A 37 27.87 -24.00 5.90
N TYR A 38 27.17 -22.86 5.85
CA TYR A 38 26.16 -22.45 6.83
C TYR A 38 24.74 -22.76 6.33
N PHE A 39 23.87 -23.23 7.23
CA PHE A 39 22.42 -23.27 7.03
C PHE A 39 21.74 -22.29 7.99
N MET A 40 21.11 -21.26 7.46
CA MET A 40 20.38 -20.26 8.25
C MET A 40 18.90 -20.61 8.33
N ASP A 41 18.37 -20.78 9.55
CA ASP A 41 16.92 -20.89 9.74
C ASP A 41 16.26 -19.54 9.47
N SER A 42 15.39 -19.49 8.46
CA SER A 42 14.86 -18.24 7.90
C SER A 42 13.50 -18.46 7.25
N PRO A 43 12.68 -17.40 7.07
CA PRO A 43 11.41 -17.52 6.38
C PRO A 43 11.62 -17.88 4.90
N GLY A 44 10.59 -18.49 4.29
CA GLY A 44 10.63 -18.83 2.86
C GLY A 44 10.41 -17.65 1.90
N ASN A 45 10.15 -16.44 2.41
CA ASN A 45 10.02 -15.23 1.59
C ASN A 45 11.39 -14.75 1.12
N ASP A 46 11.55 -14.52 -0.19
CA ASP A 46 12.82 -14.17 -0.82
C ASP A 46 13.52 -12.96 -0.17
N LEU A 47 12.79 -11.86 0.01
CA LEU A 47 13.35 -10.61 0.51
C LEU A 47 13.79 -10.72 1.98
N GLU A 48 13.00 -11.42 2.78
CA GLU A 48 13.31 -11.65 4.19
C GLU A 48 14.51 -12.60 4.33
N SER A 49 14.51 -13.74 3.63
CA SER A 49 15.61 -14.71 3.68
C SER A 49 16.95 -14.08 3.25
N ILE A 50 16.96 -13.30 2.16
CA ILE A 50 18.17 -12.60 1.71
C ILE A 50 18.64 -11.58 2.74
N ALA A 51 17.73 -10.80 3.34
CA ALA A 51 18.10 -9.84 4.38
C ALA A 51 18.78 -10.50 5.58
N GLY A 52 18.30 -11.70 5.98
CA GLY A 52 18.96 -12.53 6.98
C GLY A 52 20.37 -12.94 6.56
N GLN A 53 20.55 -13.41 5.32
CA GLN A 53 21.87 -13.84 4.82
C GLN A 53 22.87 -12.69 4.80
N VAL A 54 22.43 -11.51 4.35
CA VAL A 54 23.25 -10.30 4.36
C VAL A 54 23.59 -9.89 5.79
N ALA A 55 22.63 -9.93 6.72
CA ALA A 55 22.86 -9.64 8.14
C ALA A 55 23.85 -10.63 8.79
N SER A 56 23.83 -11.91 8.37
CA SER A 56 24.79 -12.93 8.77
C SER A 56 26.20 -12.72 8.19
N GLY A 57 26.37 -11.82 7.20
CA GLY A 57 27.67 -11.43 6.65
C GLY A 57 27.92 -11.86 5.20
N SER A 58 26.91 -12.34 4.48
CA SER A 58 27.05 -12.64 3.04
C SER A 58 27.37 -11.37 2.25
N ASN A 59 28.46 -11.41 1.48
CA ASN A 59 28.90 -10.32 0.60
C ASN A 59 28.48 -10.50 -0.87
N MET A 60 27.79 -11.60 -1.19
CA MET A 60 27.20 -11.89 -2.48
C MET A 60 26.04 -12.87 -2.29
N ILE A 61 25.00 -12.73 -3.13
CA ILE A 61 23.79 -13.57 -3.09
C ILE A 61 23.63 -14.27 -4.43
N PHE A 62 23.37 -15.58 -4.39
CA PHE A 62 22.96 -16.36 -5.56
C PHE A 62 21.47 -16.66 -5.47
N PHE A 63 20.70 -16.09 -6.38
CA PHE A 63 19.25 -16.16 -6.33
C PHE A 63 18.71 -16.94 -7.52
N VAL A 64 18.26 -18.17 -7.28
CA VAL A 64 17.68 -19.05 -8.31
C VAL A 64 16.18 -18.83 -8.39
N THR A 65 15.67 -18.59 -9.59
CA THR A 65 14.25 -18.31 -9.81
C THR A 65 13.70 -18.99 -11.08
N GLY A 66 12.50 -19.58 -10.98
CA GLY A 66 11.82 -20.19 -12.13
C GLY A 66 10.94 -19.21 -12.90
N ASN A 67 10.26 -18.31 -12.19
CA ASN A 67 9.37 -17.31 -12.79
C ASN A 67 10.09 -16.01 -13.18
N GLY A 68 11.38 -15.88 -12.82
CA GLY A 68 12.16 -14.69 -13.15
C GLY A 68 11.97 -13.57 -12.15
N SER A 69 12.06 -13.85 -10.85
CA SER A 69 12.00 -12.81 -9.81
C SER A 69 13.23 -11.89 -9.90
N ILE A 70 12.99 -10.58 -9.93
CA ILE A 70 14.01 -9.54 -10.16
C ILE A 70 14.61 -8.99 -8.86
N THR A 71 14.44 -9.70 -7.75
CA THR A 71 14.91 -9.33 -6.41
C THR A 71 16.41 -9.01 -6.38
N ASN A 72 16.78 -7.82 -5.91
CA ASN A 72 18.17 -7.48 -5.56
C ASN A 72 18.24 -6.83 -4.17
N PHE A 73 19.40 -6.97 -3.53
CA PHE A 73 19.70 -6.29 -2.29
C PHE A 73 20.40 -4.94 -2.55
N PRO A 74 20.15 -3.86 -1.78
CA PRO A 74 20.63 -2.50 -2.09
C PRO A 74 22.14 -2.31 -2.18
N PHE A 75 22.92 -3.12 -1.45
CA PHE A 75 24.38 -2.96 -1.37
C PHE A 75 25.14 -4.28 -1.42
N VAL A 76 24.45 -5.40 -1.64
CA VAL A 76 25.07 -6.72 -1.78
C VAL A 76 24.74 -7.25 -3.18
N PRO A 77 25.76 -7.49 -4.03
CA PRO A 77 25.55 -8.01 -5.38
C PRO A 77 24.73 -9.30 -5.36
N THR A 78 23.68 -9.32 -6.17
CA THR A 78 22.77 -10.47 -6.30
C THR A 78 22.86 -11.00 -7.73
N ILE A 79 23.39 -12.21 -7.88
CA ILE A 79 23.48 -12.94 -9.15
C ILE A 79 22.20 -13.75 -9.32
N LYS A 80 21.38 -13.38 -10.29
CA LYS A 80 20.07 -14.01 -10.53
C LYS A 80 20.16 -15.06 -11.63
N ILE A 81 19.63 -16.23 -11.33
CA ILE A 81 19.79 -17.43 -12.15
C ILE A 81 18.39 -17.93 -12.54
N VAL A 82 18.09 -17.91 -13.83
CA VAL A 82 16.80 -18.38 -14.35
C VAL A 82 16.91 -19.80 -14.89
N THR A 83 15.95 -20.64 -14.53
CA THR A 83 16.00 -22.08 -14.81
C THR A 83 15.49 -22.49 -16.20
N THR A 84 15.04 -21.55 -17.03
CA THR A 84 14.55 -21.79 -18.40
C THR A 84 15.02 -20.70 -19.36
N THR A 85 15.42 -21.10 -20.57
CA THR A 85 15.99 -20.20 -21.58
C THR A 85 14.99 -19.18 -22.08
N ASP A 86 13.73 -19.58 -22.33
CA ASP A 86 12.68 -18.65 -22.77
C ASP A 86 12.45 -17.52 -21.76
N ARG A 87 12.46 -17.84 -20.46
CA ARG A 87 12.30 -16.83 -19.40
C ARG A 87 13.54 -15.95 -19.27
N PHE A 88 14.73 -16.51 -19.45
CA PHE A 88 15.96 -15.73 -19.50
C PHE A 88 15.93 -14.72 -20.65
N ASN A 89 15.59 -15.15 -21.87
CA ASN A 89 15.51 -14.25 -23.03
C ASN A 89 14.47 -13.13 -22.84
N LEU A 90 13.34 -13.44 -22.20
CA LEU A 90 12.31 -12.45 -21.88
C LEU A 90 12.79 -11.41 -20.85
N LEU A 91 13.66 -11.81 -19.92
CA LEU A 91 14.12 -11.00 -18.78
C LEU A 91 15.64 -10.76 -18.83
N GLU A 92 16.25 -10.74 -20.02
CA GLU A 92 17.72 -10.71 -20.19
C GLU A 92 18.33 -9.45 -19.58
N LYS A 93 17.57 -8.34 -19.56
CA LYS A 93 17.98 -7.08 -18.93
C LYS A 93 17.90 -7.09 -17.40
N ASP A 94 17.30 -8.12 -16.82
CA ASP A 94 17.13 -8.27 -15.38
C ASP A 94 17.84 -9.52 -14.84
N MET A 95 18.36 -10.43 -15.68
CA MET A 95 18.87 -11.75 -15.26
C MET A 95 20.33 -11.94 -15.62
N ASP A 96 21.10 -12.52 -14.69
CA ASP A 96 22.54 -12.67 -14.84
C ASP A 96 22.92 -14.01 -15.53
N VAL A 97 22.20 -15.09 -15.25
CA VAL A 97 22.56 -16.45 -15.70
C VAL A 97 21.36 -17.20 -16.29
N ASN A 98 21.55 -17.77 -17.49
CA ASN A 98 20.65 -18.75 -18.09
C ASN A 98 21.03 -20.18 -17.71
N ALA A 99 20.45 -20.73 -16.64
CA ALA A 99 20.60 -22.15 -16.29
C ALA A 99 19.73 -23.08 -17.16
N GLY A 100 18.73 -22.53 -17.86
CA GLY A 100 17.89 -23.26 -18.82
C GLY A 100 18.69 -23.84 -19.99
N ALA A 101 19.82 -23.23 -20.32
CA ALA A 101 20.75 -23.73 -21.35
C ALA A 101 21.21 -25.17 -21.12
N TYR A 102 21.14 -25.68 -19.87
CA TYR A 102 21.37 -27.09 -19.58
C TYR A 102 20.36 -28.00 -20.27
N GLN A 103 19.08 -27.61 -20.26
CA GLN A 103 18.00 -28.34 -20.94
C GLN A 103 18.14 -28.24 -22.48
N ASP A 104 18.80 -27.19 -22.97
CA ASP A 104 19.09 -26.98 -24.40
C ASP A 104 20.36 -27.70 -24.87
N GLY A 105 20.99 -28.51 -24.00
CA GLY A 105 22.14 -29.34 -24.33
C GLY A 105 23.50 -28.77 -23.95
N THR A 106 23.56 -27.63 -23.26
CA THR A 106 24.83 -27.11 -22.72
C THR A 106 25.30 -27.99 -21.55
N PRO A 107 26.54 -28.50 -21.54
CA PRO A 107 27.05 -29.30 -20.43
C PRO A 107 27.08 -28.51 -19.11
N MET A 108 26.69 -29.15 -18.00
CA MET A 108 26.71 -28.55 -16.66
C MET A 108 28.09 -28.03 -16.26
N GLU A 109 29.16 -28.72 -16.66
CA GLU A 109 30.55 -28.30 -16.40
C GLU A 109 30.86 -26.92 -17.01
N LYS A 110 30.37 -26.67 -18.23
CA LYS A 110 30.53 -25.37 -18.88
C LYS A 110 29.73 -24.31 -18.14
N LEU A 111 28.46 -24.57 -17.82
CA LEU A 111 27.62 -23.62 -17.09
C LEU A 111 28.20 -23.27 -15.72
N GLY A 112 28.74 -24.25 -15.00
CA GLY A 112 29.43 -24.04 -13.73
C GLY A 112 30.69 -23.18 -13.88
N THR A 113 31.48 -23.42 -14.92
CA THR A 113 32.69 -22.64 -15.23
C THR A 113 32.37 -21.19 -15.58
N ASP A 114 31.35 -20.98 -16.43
CA ASP A 114 30.90 -19.66 -16.85
C ASP A 114 30.34 -18.88 -15.64
N MET A 115 29.53 -19.54 -14.79
CA MET A 115 28.97 -18.94 -13.57
C MET A 115 30.05 -18.60 -12.53
N LEU A 116 31.05 -19.46 -12.34
CA LEU A 116 32.17 -19.17 -11.44
C LEU A 116 33.01 -17.99 -11.92
N SER A 117 33.24 -17.88 -13.24
CA SER A 117 33.95 -16.76 -13.84
C SER A 117 33.19 -15.44 -13.62
N LEU A 118 31.88 -15.44 -13.90
CA LEU A 118 30.99 -14.30 -13.63
C LEU A 118 31.00 -13.90 -12.16
N THR A 119 30.98 -14.88 -11.25
CA THR A 119 31.06 -14.66 -9.80
C THR A 119 32.34 -13.90 -9.43
N ALA A 120 33.48 -14.32 -9.97
CA ALA A 120 34.76 -13.66 -9.72
C ALA A 120 34.80 -12.23 -10.28
N ASP A 121 34.23 -12.01 -11.47
CA ASP A 121 34.14 -10.69 -12.09
C ASP A 121 33.28 -9.72 -11.27
N ILE A 122 32.14 -10.18 -10.76
CA ILE A 122 31.24 -9.39 -9.91
C ILE A 122 31.88 -9.12 -8.54
N ALA A 123 32.52 -10.13 -7.93
CA ALA A 123 33.28 -9.94 -6.70
C ALA A 123 34.43 -8.93 -6.86
N SER A 124 34.97 -8.81 -8.08
CA SER A 124 36.02 -7.86 -8.44
C SER A 124 35.51 -6.44 -8.76
N GLY A 125 34.19 -6.21 -8.68
CA GLY A 125 33.57 -4.89 -8.83
C GLY A 125 32.82 -4.68 -10.14
N THR A 126 32.63 -5.71 -10.98
CA THR A 126 31.73 -5.61 -12.13
C THR A 126 30.28 -5.61 -11.63
N PRO A 127 29.46 -4.60 -11.97
CA PRO A 127 28.08 -4.60 -11.50
C PRO A 127 27.26 -5.73 -12.13
N SER A 128 26.46 -6.43 -11.31
CA SER A 128 25.48 -7.40 -11.79
C SER A 128 24.41 -6.74 -12.66
N VAL A 129 23.66 -7.53 -13.42
CA VAL A 129 22.55 -7.05 -14.24
C VAL A 129 21.51 -6.34 -13.36
N GLY A 130 21.23 -6.88 -12.18
CA GLY A 130 20.30 -6.28 -11.22
C GLY A 130 20.76 -4.92 -10.67
N GLU A 131 22.06 -4.79 -10.38
CA GLU A 131 22.64 -3.50 -9.94
C GLU A 131 22.53 -2.44 -11.04
N LYS A 132 22.77 -2.82 -12.31
CA LYS A 132 22.62 -1.93 -13.46
C LYS A 132 21.16 -1.50 -13.68
N ALA A 133 20.20 -2.38 -13.38
CA ALA A 133 18.78 -2.09 -13.51
C ALA A 133 18.27 -1.06 -12.46
N GLY A 134 19.03 -0.81 -11.38
CA GLY A 134 18.71 0.21 -10.39
C GLY A 134 17.50 -0.12 -9.51
N HIS A 135 17.16 -1.41 -9.40
CA HIS A 135 16.08 -1.92 -8.57
C HIS A 135 16.64 -2.77 -7.43
N SER A 136 16.18 -2.51 -6.21
CA SER A 136 16.57 -3.23 -5.00
C SER A 136 15.51 -3.08 -3.91
N GLN A 137 15.26 -4.15 -3.17
CA GLN A 137 14.28 -4.18 -2.10
C GLN A 137 14.83 -4.94 -0.89
N VAL A 138 14.33 -4.58 0.29
CA VAL A 138 14.66 -5.26 1.55
C VAL A 138 13.40 -5.41 2.36
N SER A 139 13.21 -6.59 2.93
CA SER A 139 12.28 -6.82 4.02
C SER A 139 13.06 -7.52 5.13
N ILE A 140 12.87 -7.11 6.38
CA ILE A 140 13.40 -7.86 7.52
C ILE A 140 12.32 -8.86 7.94
N TRP A 141 12.72 -10.09 8.29
CA TRP A 141 11.78 -11.07 8.79
C TRP A 141 11.02 -10.55 10.02
N ARG A 142 9.70 -10.45 9.88
CA ARG A 142 8.79 -10.08 10.95
C ARG A 142 8.29 -11.34 11.64
N ASN A 143 9.14 -11.98 12.45
CA ASN A 143 8.80 -13.20 13.20
C ASN A 143 7.86 -12.91 14.39
N TRP A 144 6.65 -12.46 14.10
CA TRP A 144 5.70 -12.08 15.14
C TRP A 144 4.84 -13.28 15.49
N GLN A 145 5.15 -13.87 16.64
CA GLN A 145 4.44 -15.05 17.13
C GLN A 145 3.04 -14.66 17.62
N GLN A 146 2.03 -15.38 17.13
CA GLN A 146 0.71 -15.39 17.76
C GLN A 146 0.81 -16.19 19.06
N ASN A 147 0.94 -15.48 20.18
CA ASN A 147 1.04 -16.10 21.50
C ASN A 147 -0.29 -16.16 22.26
N ASP A 148 -1.39 -15.67 21.68
CA ASP A 148 -2.69 -15.58 22.33
C ASP A 148 -3.84 -16.02 21.40
N ALA A 149 -4.47 -17.14 21.74
CA ALA A 149 -5.64 -17.69 21.05
C ALA A 149 -6.98 -17.30 21.71
N SER A 150 -6.97 -16.51 22.80
CA SER A 150 -8.17 -16.17 23.57
C SER A 150 -9.24 -15.45 22.74
N LYS A 151 -8.83 -14.73 21.69
CA LYS A 151 -9.73 -13.96 20.81
C LYS A 151 -10.18 -14.70 19.55
N THR A 152 -9.65 -15.89 19.27
CA THR A 152 -9.91 -16.61 18.00
C THR A 152 -11.39 -16.87 17.76
N ALA A 153 -12.12 -17.33 18.79
CA ALA A 153 -13.55 -17.60 18.68
C ALA A 153 -14.36 -16.31 18.42
N GLN A 154 -13.97 -15.19 19.04
CA GLN A 154 -14.59 -13.90 18.78
C GLN A 154 -14.35 -13.47 17.33
N ILE A 155 -13.10 -13.53 16.85
CA ILE A 155 -12.70 -13.12 15.51
C ILE A 155 -13.43 -13.93 14.42
N LEU A 156 -13.54 -15.25 14.60
CA LEU A 156 -14.23 -16.13 13.65
C LEU A 156 -15.75 -15.89 13.59
N ASN A 157 -16.34 -15.34 14.66
CA ASN A 157 -17.77 -15.06 14.76
C ASN A 157 -18.09 -13.56 14.69
N MET A 158 -17.15 -12.71 14.25
CA MET A 158 -17.43 -11.28 14.06
C MET A 158 -18.54 -11.10 13.03
N VAL A 159 -19.58 -10.38 13.42
CA VAL A 159 -20.70 -10.06 12.54
C VAL A 159 -20.27 -8.93 11.64
N LYS A 160 -20.42 -9.11 10.32
CA LYS A 160 -20.14 -8.02 9.37
C LYS A 160 -21.06 -6.84 9.69
N PRO A 161 -20.54 -5.60 9.73
CA PRO A 161 -21.36 -4.40 9.83
C PRO A 161 -22.46 -4.34 8.76
N ASN A 162 -23.55 -3.64 9.06
CA ASN A 162 -24.75 -3.62 8.22
C ASN A 162 -24.69 -2.63 7.04
N GLY A 163 -23.64 -1.78 6.97
CA GLY A 163 -23.44 -0.77 5.94
C GLY A 163 -24.25 0.52 6.12
N ARG A 164 -25.08 0.64 7.16
CA ARG A 164 -26.02 1.76 7.33
C ARG A 164 -25.40 2.91 8.13
N SER A 165 -25.62 4.14 7.67
CA SER A 165 -25.16 5.34 8.37
C SER A 165 -25.83 5.53 9.74
N ILE A 166 -25.09 6.18 10.64
CA ILE A 166 -25.57 6.61 11.95
C ILE A 166 -26.44 7.86 11.79
N SER A 167 -27.59 7.89 12.46
CA SER A 167 -28.44 9.08 12.47
C SER A 167 -27.77 10.20 13.28
N VAL A 168 -27.57 11.37 12.68
CA VAL A 168 -26.93 12.53 13.33
C VAL A 168 -27.98 13.50 13.87
N HIS A 169 -27.81 13.92 15.12
CA HIS A 169 -28.66 14.93 15.78
C HIS A 169 -28.20 16.36 15.46
N ASN A 170 -29.13 17.32 15.58
CA ASN A 170 -28.85 18.77 15.45
C ASN A 170 -28.11 19.14 14.15
N THR A 171 -28.48 18.53 13.03
CA THR A 171 -27.89 18.83 11.73
C THR A 171 -28.04 20.30 11.36
N LYS A 172 -26.99 20.85 10.74
CA LYS A 172 -26.88 22.26 10.38
C LYS A 172 -26.73 22.41 8.88
N ASN A 173 -27.01 23.60 8.38
CA ASN A 173 -26.79 23.95 6.98
C ASN A 173 -26.01 25.26 6.92
N SER A 174 -24.98 25.27 6.10
CA SER A 174 -24.06 26.38 5.87
C SER A 174 -24.12 26.92 4.43
N ASN A 175 -24.64 26.14 3.47
CA ASN A 175 -24.64 26.39 2.02
C ASN A 175 -23.25 26.77 1.49
N ARG A 176 -22.19 26.24 2.10
CA ARG A 176 -20.81 26.52 1.70
C ARG A 176 -20.47 25.74 0.43
N LYS A 177 -19.53 26.32 -0.32
CA LYS A 177 -19.06 25.77 -1.59
C LYS A 177 -17.55 25.73 -1.63
N PHE A 178 -17.00 24.88 -2.48
CA PHE A 178 -15.58 24.84 -2.79
C PHE A 178 -15.36 24.75 -4.30
N LEU A 179 -14.14 25.06 -4.74
CA LEU A 179 -13.75 24.90 -6.14
C LEU A 179 -13.41 23.44 -6.40
N ALA A 180 -14.22 22.73 -7.17
CA ALA A 180 -14.03 21.31 -7.47
C ALA A 180 -13.36 21.08 -8.84
N VAL A 181 -12.73 19.91 -9.04
CA VAL A 181 -12.47 19.35 -10.37
C VAL A 181 -13.78 18.78 -10.89
N GLN A 182 -14.20 19.16 -12.09
CA GLN A 182 -15.33 18.52 -12.74
C GLN A 182 -14.87 17.20 -13.37
N THR A 183 -15.44 16.09 -12.93
CA THR A 183 -15.23 14.76 -13.54
C THR A 183 -16.52 14.23 -14.15
N GLU A 184 -16.44 13.12 -14.90
CA GLU A 184 -17.62 12.42 -15.41
C GLU A 184 -18.55 11.94 -14.29
N SER A 185 -17.97 11.63 -13.13
CA SER A 185 -18.68 11.20 -11.92
C SER A 185 -19.18 12.36 -11.04
N GLY A 186 -19.06 13.60 -11.52
CA GLY A 186 -19.42 14.82 -10.81
C GLY A 186 -18.23 15.60 -10.22
N PRO A 187 -18.52 16.63 -9.41
CA PRO A 187 -17.49 17.43 -8.74
C PRO A 187 -16.65 16.56 -7.78
N LYS A 188 -15.33 16.70 -7.83
CA LYS A 188 -14.37 16.04 -6.93
C LYS A 188 -13.36 17.04 -6.40
N THR A 189 -12.78 16.74 -5.24
CA THR A 189 -11.70 17.56 -4.65
C THR A 189 -10.42 17.49 -5.46
N ASP A 190 -10.13 16.35 -6.09
CA ASP A 190 -8.94 16.12 -6.89
C ASP A 190 -9.15 14.95 -7.88
N GLN A 191 -8.23 14.80 -8.84
CA GLN A 191 -8.18 13.66 -9.75
C GLN A 191 -6.72 13.22 -9.97
N ILE A 192 -6.41 11.96 -9.69
CA ILE A 192 -5.06 11.39 -9.75
C ILE A 192 -4.96 10.20 -10.71
N GLY A 193 -3.73 9.92 -11.15
CA GLY A 193 -3.33 8.64 -11.72
C GLY A 193 -2.77 7.73 -10.64
N LEU A 194 -3.17 6.46 -10.60
CA LEU A 194 -2.73 5.50 -9.57
C LEU A 194 -1.94 4.35 -10.21
N VAL A 195 -0.74 4.06 -9.70
CA VAL A 195 -0.04 2.80 -9.95
C VAL A 195 -0.05 1.99 -8.67
N LEU A 196 -0.88 0.95 -8.64
CA LEU A 196 -1.19 0.16 -7.46
C LEU A 196 -0.42 -1.17 -7.50
N PRO A 197 0.71 -1.30 -6.79
CA PRO A 197 1.40 -2.57 -6.70
C PRO A 197 0.55 -3.60 -5.95
N THR A 198 0.56 -4.85 -6.37
CA THR A 198 -0.13 -5.95 -5.68
C THR A 198 0.77 -6.72 -4.71
N SER A 199 2.05 -6.33 -4.58
CA SER A 199 2.95 -6.84 -3.56
C SER A 199 4.09 -5.86 -3.26
N LEU A 200 4.81 -6.15 -2.16
CA LEU A 200 6.10 -5.54 -1.88
C LEU A 200 7.08 -5.61 -3.06
N CYS A 201 7.08 -6.73 -3.81
CA CYS A 201 8.01 -6.97 -4.91
C CYS A 201 7.81 -6.01 -6.09
N SER A 202 6.58 -5.55 -6.34
CA SER A 202 6.31 -4.54 -7.37
C SER A 202 6.33 -3.09 -6.85
N GLY A 203 6.46 -2.88 -5.53
CA GLY A 203 6.37 -1.58 -4.88
C GLY A 203 7.38 -0.53 -5.37
N GLN A 204 8.67 -0.89 -5.47
CA GLN A 204 9.69 0.07 -5.92
C GLN A 204 9.53 0.41 -7.41
N ILE A 205 9.12 -0.56 -8.24
CA ILE A 205 8.89 -0.35 -9.67
C ILE A 205 7.72 0.62 -9.86
N ALA A 206 6.64 0.47 -9.10
CA ALA A 206 5.53 1.41 -9.09
C ALA A 206 5.99 2.84 -8.73
N GLN A 207 6.89 2.99 -7.75
CA GLN A 207 7.48 4.28 -7.40
C GLN A 207 8.35 4.87 -8.53
N LEU A 208 9.15 4.05 -9.19
CA LEU A 208 9.96 4.47 -10.34
C LEU A 208 9.08 4.96 -11.49
N ILE A 209 8.02 4.23 -11.82
CA ILE A 209 7.07 4.57 -12.89
C ILE A 209 6.34 5.87 -12.57
N THR A 210 5.78 6.00 -11.37
CA THR A 210 5.06 7.23 -10.97
C THR A 210 5.98 8.45 -10.93
N LYS A 211 7.26 8.29 -10.54
CA LYS A 211 8.26 9.35 -10.65
C LYS A 211 8.47 9.78 -12.11
N ARG A 212 8.61 8.84 -13.06
CA ARG A 212 8.74 9.14 -14.50
C ARG A 212 7.50 9.85 -15.05
N LEU A 213 6.31 9.37 -14.72
CA LEU A 213 5.02 9.96 -15.14
C LEU A 213 4.85 11.40 -14.62
N ASN A 214 5.16 11.64 -13.34
CA ASN A 214 5.11 12.98 -12.75
C ASN A 214 6.14 13.94 -13.37
N GLN A 215 7.36 13.46 -13.68
CA GLN A 215 8.37 14.27 -14.38
C GLN A 215 7.91 14.69 -15.78
N LYS A 216 7.16 13.83 -16.47
CA LYS A 216 6.54 14.12 -17.77
C LYS A 216 5.31 15.04 -17.67
N LYS A 217 4.76 15.26 -16.47
CA LYS A 217 3.52 16.01 -16.23
C LYS A 217 2.34 15.50 -17.07
N LEU A 218 2.29 14.18 -17.27
CA LEU A 218 1.30 13.55 -18.16
C LEU A 218 -0.13 13.83 -17.67
N GLY A 219 -0.99 14.34 -18.55
CA GLY A 219 -2.41 14.54 -18.28
C GLY A 219 -2.77 15.70 -17.35
N GLN A 220 -1.84 16.60 -17.02
CA GLN A 220 -2.15 17.79 -16.20
C GLN A 220 -3.21 18.71 -16.84
N ASP A 221 -3.18 18.84 -18.16
CA ASP A 221 -4.18 19.56 -18.97
C ASP A 221 -5.52 18.82 -19.06
N ARG A 222 -5.53 17.52 -18.78
CA ARG A 222 -6.71 16.65 -18.70
C ARG A 222 -7.18 16.37 -17.27
N GLY A 223 -6.64 17.10 -16.30
CA GLY A 223 -7.08 17.08 -14.91
C GLY A 223 -6.38 16.08 -13.99
N ILE A 224 -5.44 15.27 -14.48
CA ILE A 224 -4.59 14.44 -13.62
C ILE A 224 -3.60 15.34 -12.87
N SER A 225 -3.83 15.57 -11.58
CA SER A 225 -2.99 16.46 -10.78
C SER A 225 -1.60 15.87 -10.49
N ARG A 226 -1.54 14.56 -10.25
CA ARG A 226 -0.32 13.78 -9.99
C ARG A 226 -0.54 12.29 -10.20
N PHE A 227 0.56 11.56 -10.31
CA PHE A 227 0.61 10.11 -10.22
C PHE A 227 1.08 9.67 -8.84
N VAL A 228 0.38 8.70 -8.25
CA VAL A 228 0.70 8.17 -6.91
C VAL A 228 0.91 6.66 -7.00
N SER A 229 1.86 6.14 -6.22
CA SER A 229 2.02 4.70 -5.98
C SER A 229 1.85 4.38 -4.50
N LEU A 230 1.04 3.36 -4.22
CA LEU A 230 0.78 2.88 -2.86
C LEU A 230 1.65 1.64 -2.59
N ALA A 231 2.96 1.82 -2.50
CA ALA A 231 3.89 0.74 -2.14
C ALA A 231 3.72 0.35 -0.67
N HIS A 232 3.73 -0.96 -0.39
CA HIS A 232 3.47 -1.57 0.93
C HIS A 232 4.32 -2.83 1.11
N THR A 233 4.28 -3.45 2.31
CA THR A 233 5.04 -4.68 2.59
C THR A 233 4.25 -5.98 2.46
N GLU A 234 2.96 -5.90 2.20
CA GLU A 234 2.06 -7.08 2.10
C GLU A 234 1.95 -7.60 0.65
N GLY A 235 1.11 -8.62 0.41
CA GLY A 235 0.81 -9.15 -0.93
C GLY A 235 1.69 -10.31 -1.39
N CYS A 236 2.85 -10.52 -0.75
CA CYS A 236 3.71 -11.68 -0.97
C CYS A 236 3.45 -12.75 0.09
N GLY A 237 2.91 -13.91 -0.30
CA GLY A 237 2.66 -15.01 0.64
C GLY A 237 1.43 -14.85 1.53
N VAL A 238 0.44 -14.06 1.10
CA VAL A 238 -0.79 -13.78 1.84
C VAL A 238 -1.50 -15.05 2.28
N SER A 239 -1.78 -15.16 3.58
CA SER A 239 -2.54 -16.26 4.15
C SER A 239 -3.97 -16.24 3.60
N GLY A 240 -4.48 -17.39 3.16
CA GLY A 240 -5.85 -17.48 2.66
C GLY A 240 -6.90 -17.13 3.71
N GLY A 241 -8.13 -16.88 3.27
CA GLY A 241 -9.26 -16.67 4.17
C GLY A 241 -9.55 -15.20 4.46
N SER A 242 -9.55 -14.80 5.75
CA SER A 242 -9.87 -13.41 6.14
C SER A 242 -8.78 -12.42 5.74
N SER A 243 -7.51 -12.79 5.83
CA SER A 243 -6.38 -11.92 5.48
C SER A 243 -6.37 -11.53 4.00
N GLU A 244 -6.52 -12.51 3.11
CA GLU A 244 -6.64 -12.31 1.67
C GLU A 244 -7.84 -11.43 1.29
N ARG A 245 -9.01 -11.62 1.92
CA ARG A 245 -10.18 -10.78 1.67
C ARG A 245 -9.99 -9.34 2.16
N LEU A 246 -9.39 -9.17 3.33
CA LEU A 246 -9.11 -7.84 3.90
C LEU A 246 -8.11 -7.06 3.03
N TYR A 247 -7.07 -7.75 2.58
CA TYR A 247 -6.09 -7.22 1.63
C TYR A 247 -6.75 -6.80 0.32
N ALA A 248 -7.49 -7.72 -0.32
CA ALA A 248 -8.15 -7.46 -1.60
C ALA A 248 -9.19 -6.34 -1.51
N GLN A 249 -10.03 -6.34 -0.47
CA GLN A 249 -11.02 -5.28 -0.23
C GLN A 249 -10.35 -3.91 -0.10
N THR A 250 -9.27 -3.82 0.68
CA THR A 250 -8.55 -2.57 0.89
C THR A 250 -7.86 -2.11 -0.40
N LEU A 251 -7.27 -3.03 -1.18
CA LEU A 251 -6.65 -2.74 -2.47
C LEU A 251 -7.70 -2.22 -3.48
N ILE A 252 -8.82 -2.91 -3.60
CA ILE A 252 -9.95 -2.54 -4.47
C ILE A 252 -10.53 -1.19 -4.03
N GLY A 253 -10.69 -0.94 -2.74
CA GLY A 253 -11.19 0.34 -2.24
C GLY A 253 -10.35 1.54 -2.72
N HIS A 254 -9.02 1.41 -2.70
CA HIS A 254 -8.13 2.45 -3.26
C HIS A 254 -8.24 2.56 -4.78
N LEU A 255 -8.39 1.45 -5.50
CA LEU A 255 -8.57 1.46 -6.95
C LEU A 255 -9.91 2.12 -7.37
N LEU A 256 -10.96 1.91 -6.59
CA LEU A 256 -12.30 2.47 -6.80
C LEU A 256 -12.47 3.88 -6.21
N HIS A 257 -11.44 4.39 -5.53
CA HIS A 257 -11.50 5.67 -4.84
C HIS A 257 -11.98 6.80 -5.77
N PRO A 258 -12.88 7.70 -5.33
CA PRO A 258 -13.45 8.75 -6.19
C PRO A 258 -12.43 9.69 -6.87
N MET A 259 -11.31 9.97 -6.20
CA MET A 259 -10.20 10.74 -6.79
C MET A 259 -9.37 9.99 -7.84
N VAL A 260 -9.50 8.67 -7.99
CA VAL A 260 -8.71 7.91 -8.98
C VAL A 260 -9.39 8.01 -10.33
N GLY A 261 -8.84 8.85 -11.21
CA GLY A 261 -9.31 8.99 -12.59
C GLY A 261 -8.89 7.79 -13.45
N LEU A 262 -7.62 7.38 -13.32
CA LEU A 262 -7.03 6.26 -14.04
C LEU A 262 -6.17 5.45 -13.06
N GLY A 263 -6.29 4.11 -13.11
CA GLY A 263 -5.52 3.24 -12.23
C GLY A 263 -4.87 2.08 -12.99
N VAL A 264 -3.68 1.67 -12.59
CA VAL A 264 -3.02 0.46 -13.09
C VAL A 264 -2.68 -0.43 -11.93
N LEU A 265 -3.04 -1.72 -12.00
CA LEU A 265 -2.49 -2.72 -11.10
C LEU A 265 -1.20 -3.28 -11.67
N LEU A 266 -0.17 -3.29 -10.82
CA LEU A 266 1.15 -3.82 -11.13
C LEU A 266 1.45 -5.01 -10.22
N GLU A 267 1.35 -6.21 -10.76
CA GLU A 267 1.85 -7.41 -10.11
C GLU A 267 3.31 -7.65 -10.46
N HIS A 268 4.00 -8.42 -9.63
CA HIS A 268 5.28 -8.98 -9.98
C HIS A 268 5.10 -10.24 -10.86
N GLY A 269 4.15 -11.11 -10.52
CA GLY A 269 3.79 -12.34 -11.26
C GLY A 269 3.93 -13.64 -10.46
N CYS A 270 4.28 -13.56 -9.18
CA CYS A 270 4.48 -14.72 -8.29
C CYS A 270 3.68 -14.63 -6.98
N GLU A 271 2.85 -13.60 -6.85
CA GLU A 271 1.92 -13.40 -5.74
C GLU A 271 0.85 -14.49 -5.68
N LYS A 272 0.04 -14.46 -4.63
CA LYS A 272 -1.20 -15.25 -4.60
C LYS A 272 -2.38 -14.48 -5.20
N THR A 273 -2.44 -13.18 -4.91
CA THR A 273 -3.46 -12.22 -5.32
C THR A 273 -3.06 -11.51 -6.63
N HIS A 274 -2.98 -12.28 -7.71
CA HIS A 274 -2.67 -11.77 -9.05
C HIS A 274 -3.76 -10.83 -9.60
N ASN A 275 -3.43 -10.13 -10.68
CA ASN A 275 -4.33 -9.27 -11.44
C ASN A 275 -5.67 -9.97 -11.77
N ASP A 276 -5.66 -11.26 -12.11
CA ASP A 276 -6.88 -12.00 -12.44
C ASP A 276 -7.81 -12.22 -11.23
N TYR A 277 -7.24 -12.33 -10.02
CA TYR A 277 -8.03 -12.37 -8.78
C TYR A 277 -8.79 -11.05 -8.61
N ILE A 278 -8.09 -9.91 -8.75
CA ILE A 278 -8.71 -8.59 -8.60
C ILE A 278 -9.71 -8.30 -9.73
N LYS A 279 -9.42 -8.70 -10.97
CA LYS A 279 -10.39 -8.59 -12.08
C LYS A 279 -11.69 -9.34 -11.77
N ASN A 280 -11.58 -10.55 -11.22
CA ASN A 280 -12.74 -11.34 -10.83
C ASN A 280 -13.54 -10.62 -9.73
N ASP A 281 -12.88 -10.09 -8.71
CA ASP A 281 -13.57 -9.35 -7.64
C ASP A 281 -14.26 -8.08 -8.15
N LEU A 282 -13.61 -7.32 -9.05
CA LEU A 282 -14.24 -6.17 -9.72
C LEU A 282 -15.46 -6.59 -10.55
N ALA A 283 -15.37 -7.71 -11.29
CA ALA A 283 -16.47 -8.23 -12.07
C ALA A 283 -17.67 -8.65 -11.17
N GLN A 284 -17.39 -9.22 -9.99
CA GLN A 284 -18.43 -9.55 -9.00
C GLN A 284 -19.12 -8.30 -8.43
N LEU A 285 -18.41 -7.17 -8.36
CA LEU A 285 -18.97 -5.86 -8.02
C LEU A 285 -19.70 -5.19 -9.20
N GLY A 286 -19.78 -5.83 -10.37
CA GLY A 286 -20.38 -5.26 -11.58
C GLY A 286 -19.52 -4.19 -12.26
N ILE A 287 -18.25 -4.06 -11.86
CA ILE A 287 -17.32 -3.06 -12.36
C ILE A 287 -16.56 -3.64 -13.54
N ASN A 288 -17.05 -3.34 -14.74
CA ASN A 288 -16.43 -3.71 -16.00
C ASN A 288 -16.02 -2.41 -16.71
N GLY A 289 -14.72 -2.13 -16.89
CA GLY A 289 -14.34 -0.83 -17.48
C GLY A 289 -12.86 -0.62 -17.80
N GLY A 290 -12.63 0.29 -18.76
CA GLY A 290 -11.33 0.62 -19.37
C GLY A 290 -10.47 1.64 -18.62
N LYS A 291 -10.94 2.20 -17.49
CA LYS A 291 -10.13 3.09 -16.64
C LYS A 291 -9.06 2.36 -15.82
N TYR A 292 -9.00 1.03 -15.92
CA TYR A 292 -8.07 0.19 -15.19
C TYR A 292 -7.15 -0.59 -16.13
N GLY A 293 -5.85 -0.35 -15.99
CA GLY A 293 -4.78 -1.07 -16.69
C GLY A 293 -4.22 -2.22 -15.84
N TRP A 294 -3.57 -3.16 -16.53
CA TRP A 294 -3.03 -4.38 -15.91
C TRP A 294 -1.63 -4.64 -16.45
N ALA A 295 -0.69 -4.82 -15.53
CA ALA A 295 0.72 -5.03 -15.85
C ALA A 295 1.35 -6.03 -14.89
N SER A 296 2.36 -6.74 -15.38
CA SER A 296 3.04 -7.82 -14.68
C SER A 296 4.52 -7.79 -15.02
N VAL A 297 5.39 -7.61 -14.02
CA VAL A 297 6.84 -7.49 -14.24
C VAL A 297 7.39 -8.74 -14.93
N GLN A 298 7.05 -9.92 -14.42
CA GLN A 298 7.58 -11.19 -14.92
C GLN A 298 6.99 -11.60 -16.26
N LEU A 299 5.73 -11.23 -16.54
CA LEU A 299 5.04 -11.62 -17.77
C LEU A 299 5.24 -10.61 -18.91
N ASP A 300 5.46 -9.34 -18.60
CA ASP A 300 5.60 -8.26 -19.60
C ASP A 300 7.05 -7.92 -19.98
N GLY A 301 8.03 -8.74 -19.55
CA GLY A 301 9.42 -8.58 -20.00
C GLY A 301 10.30 -7.70 -19.12
N GLY A 302 10.02 -7.64 -17.82
CA GLY A 302 10.90 -7.02 -16.85
C GLY A 302 10.62 -5.54 -16.61
N ILE A 303 11.54 -4.87 -15.91
CA ILE A 303 11.32 -3.53 -15.34
C ILE A 303 11.08 -2.47 -16.42
N ASP A 304 11.94 -2.42 -17.44
CA ASP A 304 11.86 -1.40 -18.49
C ASP A 304 10.63 -1.60 -19.37
N ALA A 305 10.38 -2.85 -19.78
CA ALA A 305 9.26 -3.18 -20.66
C ALA A 305 7.91 -2.92 -19.98
N VAL A 306 7.78 -3.28 -18.69
CA VAL A 306 6.56 -3.01 -17.93
C VAL A 306 6.36 -1.51 -17.68
N ALA A 307 7.44 -0.76 -17.43
CA ALA A 307 7.37 0.69 -17.31
C ALA A 307 6.88 1.35 -18.60
N GLU A 308 7.45 0.98 -19.75
CA GLU A 308 7.00 1.48 -21.06
C GLU A 308 5.55 1.10 -21.37
N LYS A 309 5.14 -0.12 -21.02
CA LYS A 309 3.75 -0.57 -21.17
C LYS A 309 2.79 0.29 -20.36
N ILE A 310 3.12 0.55 -19.09
CA ILE A 310 2.29 1.37 -18.20
C ILE A 310 2.24 2.82 -18.68
N GLU A 311 3.39 3.39 -19.06
CA GLU A 311 3.46 4.76 -19.57
C GLU A 311 2.61 4.92 -20.85
N ARG A 312 2.70 3.97 -21.78
CA ARG A 312 1.87 3.96 -23.00
C ARG A 312 0.38 3.84 -22.69
N TRP A 313 0.02 3.00 -21.73
CA TRP A 313 -1.37 2.84 -21.32
C TRP A 313 -1.92 4.15 -20.76
N PHE A 314 -1.19 4.82 -19.85
CA PHE A 314 -1.62 6.11 -19.32
C PHE A 314 -1.70 7.18 -20.41
N ASP A 315 -0.75 7.24 -21.34
CA ASP A 315 -0.77 8.21 -22.46
C ASP A 315 -2.04 8.06 -23.31
N GLN A 316 -2.41 6.82 -23.63
CA GLN A 316 -3.64 6.51 -24.37
C GLN A 316 -4.90 6.83 -23.56
N SER A 317 -4.96 6.40 -22.31
CA SER A 317 -6.15 6.60 -21.47
C SER A 317 -6.35 8.06 -21.08
N VAL A 318 -5.28 8.83 -20.90
CA VAL A 318 -5.36 10.29 -20.66
C VAL A 318 -5.93 11.02 -21.87
N ALA A 319 -5.66 10.54 -23.09
CA ALA A 319 -6.22 11.14 -24.30
C ALA A 319 -7.75 11.02 -24.38
N GLU A 320 -8.34 10.02 -23.69
CA GLU A 320 -9.78 9.81 -23.60
C GLU A 320 -10.45 10.64 -22.48
N LEU A 321 -9.68 11.23 -21.57
CA LEU A 321 -10.21 12.09 -20.52
C LEU A 321 -10.71 13.44 -21.08
N GLN A 322 -11.70 14.00 -20.40
CA GLN A 322 -12.21 15.34 -20.67
C GLN A 322 -11.16 16.41 -20.34
N ASP A 323 -11.29 17.58 -20.97
CA ASP A 323 -10.44 18.72 -20.63
C ASP A 323 -10.66 19.14 -19.18
N LEU A 324 -9.58 19.55 -18.52
CA LEU A 324 -9.65 20.05 -17.15
C LEU A 324 -10.62 21.23 -17.07
N THR A 325 -11.71 21.02 -16.34
CA THR A 325 -12.66 22.06 -16.00
C THR A 325 -12.91 22.07 -14.50
N TYR A 326 -13.29 23.25 -14.00
CA TYR A 326 -13.60 23.46 -12.60
C TYR A 326 -15.08 23.79 -12.46
N SER A 327 -15.69 23.32 -11.38
CA SER A 327 -17.10 23.56 -11.06
C SER A 327 -17.28 23.92 -9.59
N GLU A 328 -18.47 24.36 -9.23
CA GLU A 328 -18.85 24.52 -7.83
C GLU A 328 -19.12 23.15 -7.21
N GLY A 329 -18.36 22.79 -6.18
CA GLY A 329 -18.64 21.65 -5.31
C GLY A 329 -19.38 22.07 -4.04
N PHE A 330 -20.17 21.15 -3.49
CA PHE A 330 -20.99 21.34 -2.28
C PHE A 330 -20.57 20.35 -1.19
N LEU A 331 -21.02 20.55 0.06
CA LEU A 331 -20.67 19.65 1.17
C LEU A 331 -21.11 18.20 0.96
N ARG A 332 -22.20 17.97 0.20
CA ARG A 332 -22.62 16.61 -0.24
C ARG A 332 -21.61 15.88 -1.11
N ASP A 333 -20.69 16.60 -1.74
CA ASP A 333 -19.69 16.03 -2.63
C ASP A 333 -18.41 15.64 -1.86
N LEU A 334 -18.33 15.93 -0.56
CA LEU A 334 -17.16 15.67 0.30
C LEU A 334 -17.30 14.37 1.09
N HIS A 335 -16.22 13.59 1.12
CA HIS A 335 -16.11 12.37 1.92
C HIS A 335 -14.93 12.52 2.89
N ILE A 336 -15.21 12.77 4.16
CA ILE A 336 -14.18 13.19 5.12
C ILE A 336 -13.88 12.07 6.11
N GLY A 337 -12.63 11.66 6.19
CA GLY A 337 -12.14 10.84 7.29
C GLY A 337 -11.92 11.71 8.52
N LEU A 338 -12.62 11.47 9.62
CA LEU A 338 -12.41 12.19 10.88
C LEU A 338 -11.80 11.25 11.91
N THR A 339 -10.65 11.62 12.47
CA THR A 339 -9.98 10.85 13.52
C THR A 339 -9.51 11.74 14.66
N SER A 340 -9.12 11.12 15.77
CA SER A 340 -8.63 11.82 16.96
C SER A 340 -7.72 10.91 17.77
N ILE A 341 -6.64 11.49 18.31
CA ILE A 341 -5.64 10.82 19.12
C ILE A 341 -5.40 11.64 20.38
N GLY A 342 -5.51 10.97 21.53
CA GLY A 342 -5.33 11.57 22.85
C GLY A 342 -6.55 12.33 23.34
N GLU A 343 -6.35 13.15 24.38
CA GLU A 343 -7.44 13.80 25.11
C GLU A 343 -8.19 14.84 24.25
N ILE A 344 -9.52 14.86 24.39
CA ILE A 344 -10.39 15.79 23.68
C ILE A 344 -11.06 16.72 24.69
N THR A 345 -10.65 17.98 24.68
CA THR A 345 -11.25 19.02 25.52
C THR A 345 -12.67 19.33 25.06
N GLY A 346 -13.51 19.89 25.95
CA GLY A 346 -14.90 20.19 25.62
C GLY A 346 -15.06 21.16 24.45
N HIS A 347 -14.18 22.16 24.33
CA HIS A 347 -14.19 23.08 23.18
C HIS A 347 -13.89 22.36 21.86
N THR A 348 -12.88 21.49 21.86
CA THR A 348 -12.52 20.68 20.68
C THR A 348 -13.66 19.75 20.29
N ALA A 349 -14.26 19.07 21.28
CA ALA A 349 -15.41 18.19 21.06
C ALA A 349 -16.59 18.94 20.42
N SER A 350 -16.96 20.10 20.95
CA SER A 350 -18.03 20.93 20.38
C SER A 350 -17.70 21.43 18.96
N SER A 351 -16.45 21.79 18.69
CA SER A 351 -16.04 22.21 17.34
C SER A 351 -16.11 21.06 16.33
N LEU A 352 -15.69 19.85 16.72
CA LEU A 352 -15.82 18.66 15.88
C LEU A 352 -17.28 18.25 15.71
N ALA A 353 -18.11 18.41 16.74
CA ALA A 353 -19.54 18.14 16.67
C ALA A 353 -20.25 19.08 15.68
N ASP A 354 -19.97 20.39 15.75
CA ASP A 354 -20.49 21.39 14.82
C ASP A 354 -20.08 21.09 13.37
N PHE A 355 -18.82 20.72 13.17
CA PHE A 355 -18.29 20.29 11.87
C PHE A 355 -19.04 19.07 11.33
N THR A 356 -19.18 18.01 12.13
CA THR A 356 -19.90 16.79 11.74
C THR A 356 -21.37 17.06 11.41
N GLN A 357 -22.07 17.81 12.27
CA GLN A 357 -23.48 18.18 12.08
C GLN A 357 -23.72 18.98 10.80
N THR A 358 -22.76 19.83 10.41
CA THR A 358 -22.84 20.67 9.21
C THR A 358 -22.62 19.85 7.94
N ILE A 359 -21.58 19.01 7.89
CA ILE A 359 -21.29 18.17 6.73
C ILE A 359 -22.44 17.18 6.48
N ILE A 360 -22.87 16.47 7.53
CA ILE A 360 -23.96 15.49 7.40
C ILE A 360 -25.30 16.17 7.12
N GLY A 361 -25.55 17.35 7.69
CA GLY A 361 -26.78 18.11 7.45
C GLY A 361 -26.97 18.57 6.01
N GLU A 362 -25.89 18.69 5.25
CA GLU A 362 -25.93 19.00 3.81
C GLU A 362 -25.79 17.76 2.91
N GLY A 363 -25.76 16.56 3.49
CA GLY A 363 -25.71 15.28 2.77
C GLY A 363 -24.31 14.79 2.42
N GLY A 364 -23.26 15.32 3.06
CA GLY A 364 -21.89 14.82 2.94
C GLY A 364 -21.66 13.52 3.72
N THR A 365 -20.44 13.00 3.61
CA THR A 365 -20.06 11.72 4.24
C THR A 365 -18.93 11.94 5.23
N ILE A 366 -19.04 11.38 6.42
CA ILE A 366 -17.95 11.34 7.42
C ILE A 366 -17.72 9.89 7.83
N VAL A 367 -16.45 9.46 7.79
CA VAL A 367 -16.04 8.14 8.26
C VAL A 367 -15.08 8.32 9.44
N ILE A 368 -15.41 7.69 10.57
CA ILE A 368 -14.61 7.73 11.80
C ILE A 368 -14.09 6.33 12.11
N PRO A 369 -12.79 6.14 12.37
CA PRO A 369 -12.30 4.83 12.76
C PRO A 369 -12.75 4.50 14.19
N LYS A 370 -13.15 3.25 14.46
CA LYS A 370 -13.64 2.81 15.78
C LYS A 370 -12.68 3.18 16.93
N ASN A 371 -11.38 3.14 16.69
CA ASN A 371 -10.32 3.42 17.66
C ASN A 371 -10.01 4.93 17.87
N ALA A 372 -10.76 5.85 17.25
CA ALA A 372 -10.61 7.28 17.50
C ALA A 372 -11.05 7.64 18.93
N THR A 373 -10.27 8.46 19.65
CA THR A 373 -10.60 8.88 21.03
C THR A 373 -11.88 9.72 21.13
N LEU A 374 -12.44 10.15 20.00
CA LEU A 374 -13.73 10.81 19.89
C LEU A 374 -14.89 9.99 20.47
N SER A 375 -14.78 8.66 20.48
CA SER A 375 -15.73 7.76 21.15
C SER A 375 -15.84 8.00 22.65
N GLU A 376 -14.77 8.52 23.27
CA GLU A 376 -14.68 8.78 24.71
C GLU A 376 -15.20 10.18 25.08
N SER A 377 -15.46 11.04 24.08
CA SER A 377 -15.95 12.39 24.30
C SER A 377 -17.46 12.39 24.55
N PHE A 378 -17.85 12.64 25.80
CA PHE A 378 -19.26 12.76 26.20
C PHE A 378 -20.01 13.84 25.40
N ILE A 379 -19.36 14.97 25.14
CA ILE A 379 -19.95 16.09 24.40
C ILE A 379 -20.22 15.67 22.95
N TYR A 380 -19.22 15.14 22.25
CA TYR A 380 -19.39 14.75 20.85
C TYR A 380 -20.43 13.64 20.69
N THR A 381 -20.32 12.59 21.50
CA THR A 381 -21.25 11.45 21.46
C THR A 381 -22.68 11.88 21.75
N THR A 382 -22.92 12.71 22.77
CA THR A 382 -24.27 13.20 23.11
C THR A 382 -24.84 14.14 22.04
N GLU A 383 -24.03 15.07 21.52
CA GLU A 383 -24.51 16.09 20.57
C GLU A 383 -24.70 15.58 19.14
N VAL A 384 -23.89 14.59 18.71
CA VAL A 384 -23.87 14.07 17.35
C VAL A 384 -24.62 12.75 17.25
N ILE A 385 -24.28 11.78 18.11
CA ILE A 385 -24.74 10.38 18.00
C ILE A 385 -25.98 10.12 18.88
N GLY A 386 -26.13 10.85 19.99
CA GLY A 386 -27.23 10.70 20.93
C GLY A 386 -27.13 9.40 21.71
N ASN A 387 -28.22 8.62 21.75
CA ASN A 387 -28.31 7.37 22.50
C ASN A 387 -27.87 6.13 21.69
N GLN A 388 -27.32 6.31 20.49
CA GLN A 388 -26.86 5.21 19.65
C GLN A 388 -25.46 4.72 20.10
N ASP A 389 -25.19 3.43 19.94
CA ASP A 389 -23.90 2.84 20.31
C ASP A 389 -22.79 3.22 19.31
N TRP A 390 -21.57 3.39 19.81
CA TRP A 390 -20.36 3.57 18.99
C TRP A 390 -19.87 2.21 18.45
N GLU A 391 -20.65 1.62 17.54
CA GLU A 391 -20.31 0.35 16.90
C GLU A 391 -20.04 0.53 15.40
N PRO A 392 -19.15 -0.28 14.80
CA PRO A 392 -18.86 -0.21 13.37
C PRO A 392 -20.13 -0.37 12.54
N THR A 393 -20.30 0.56 11.61
CA THR A 393 -21.35 0.48 10.58
C THR A 393 -20.80 -0.01 9.26
N ILE A 394 -19.49 0.08 9.03
CA ILE A 394 -18.80 -0.43 7.84
C ILE A 394 -17.54 -1.20 8.21
N SER A 395 -17.17 -2.16 7.38
CA SER A 395 -15.92 -2.90 7.51
C SER A 395 -14.69 -2.05 7.17
N TYR A 396 -13.53 -2.50 7.63
CA TYR A 396 -12.25 -1.84 7.32
C TYR A 396 -12.03 -1.77 5.81
N GLY A 397 -11.90 -0.55 5.27
CA GLY A 397 -11.72 -0.33 3.83
C GLY A 397 -12.92 -0.73 2.96
N GLU A 398 -14.12 -0.83 3.54
CA GLU A 398 -15.35 -1.02 2.77
C GLU A 398 -15.62 0.21 1.89
N SER A 399 -15.69 -0.01 0.57
CA SER A 399 -15.95 1.04 -0.42
C SER A 399 -17.42 1.03 -0.85
N GLN A 400 -17.82 2.03 -1.64
CA GLN A 400 -19.19 2.19 -2.13
C GLN A 400 -20.23 2.31 -0.99
N ILE A 401 -19.87 3.04 0.05
CA ILE A 401 -20.73 3.33 1.19
C ILE A 401 -21.78 4.39 0.83
N GLU A 402 -22.93 4.35 1.50
CA GLU A 402 -23.95 5.39 1.36
C GLU A 402 -23.48 6.71 1.99
N PRO A 403 -24.02 7.88 1.56
CA PRO A 403 -23.73 9.13 2.24
C PRO A 403 -24.24 9.15 3.68
N GLY A 404 -23.43 9.68 4.59
CA GLY A 404 -23.79 9.80 6.02
C GLY A 404 -22.60 9.65 6.96
N LEU A 405 -22.89 9.47 8.26
CA LEU A 405 -21.89 9.23 9.28
C LEU A 405 -21.65 7.72 9.46
N HIS A 406 -20.41 7.27 9.31
CA HIS A 406 -20.03 5.87 9.48
C HIS A 406 -18.91 5.69 10.51
N ILE A 407 -18.97 4.57 11.23
CA ILE A 407 -17.87 4.09 12.07
C ILE A 407 -17.23 2.90 11.35
N MET A 408 -15.94 2.98 11.07
CA MET A 408 -15.18 1.93 10.38
C MET A 408 -14.54 0.98 11.39
N GLU A 409 -14.60 -0.33 11.13
CA GLU A 409 -13.81 -1.32 11.88
C GLU A 409 -12.32 -0.98 11.87
N THR A 410 -11.64 -1.25 13.00
CA THR A 410 -10.20 -1.00 13.15
C THR A 410 -9.53 -2.27 13.66
N PRO A 411 -9.09 -3.18 12.77
CA PRO A 411 -8.42 -4.42 13.15
C PRO A 411 -7.01 -4.22 13.71
N THR A 412 -6.59 -2.97 13.92
CA THR A 412 -5.26 -2.53 14.31
C THR A 412 -5.36 -1.26 15.16
N SER A 413 -4.37 -1.03 16.01
CA SER A 413 -4.16 0.24 16.71
C SER A 413 -3.13 1.14 16.01
N HIS A 414 -2.49 0.66 14.93
CA HIS A 414 -1.46 1.41 14.24
C HIS A 414 -2.08 2.48 13.33
N VAL A 415 -1.71 3.74 13.54
CA VAL A 415 -2.35 4.90 12.89
C VAL A 415 -2.26 4.84 11.36
N VAL A 416 -1.09 4.52 10.80
CA VAL A 416 -0.92 4.45 9.33
C VAL A 416 -1.81 3.36 8.72
N GLU A 417 -2.01 2.25 9.43
CA GLU A 417 -2.90 1.18 8.96
C GLU A 417 -4.35 1.61 9.08
N THR A 418 -4.74 2.29 10.17
CA THR A 418 -6.07 2.88 10.27
C THR A 418 -6.34 3.88 9.14
N MET A 419 -5.39 4.76 8.81
CA MET A 419 -5.51 5.72 7.71
C MET A 419 -5.60 5.04 6.34
N THR A 420 -4.88 3.93 6.16
CA THR A 420 -4.99 3.10 4.94
C THR A 420 -6.39 2.53 4.79
N GLY A 421 -7.00 2.05 5.88
CA GLY A 421 -8.40 1.60 5.88
C GLY A 421 -9.37 2.71 5.53
N LEU A 422 -9.23 3.88 6.18
CA LEU A 422 -10.06 5.07 5.87
C LEU A 422 -9.90 5.48 4.41
N GLY A 423 -8.69 5.45 3.87
CA GLY A 423 -8.44 5.75 2.46
C GLY A 423 -9.21 4.81 1.54
N ALA A 424 -9.21 3.52 1.83
CA ALA A 424 -9.97 2.54 1.05
C ALA A 424 -11.49 2.75 1.07
N THR A 425 -12.06 3.44 2.08
CA THR A 425 -13.51 3.74 2.10
C THR A 425 -13.91 4.84 1.12
N GLY A 426 -12.94 5.52 0.49
CA GLY A 426 -13.21 6.57 -0.48
C GLY A 426 -13.25 7.98 0.09
N VAL A 427 -12.67 8.20 1.29
CA VAL A 427 -12.53 9.55 1.85
C VAL A 427 -11.49 10.35 1.06
N ASP A 428 -11.89 11.50 0.55
CA ASP A 428 -11.05 12.31 -0.31
C ASP A 428 -10.16 13.29 0.46
N MET A 429 -10.41 13.44 1.76
CA MET A 429 -9.54 14.12 2.72
C MET A 429 -9.74 13.59 4.13
N MET A 430 -8.78 13.88 5.01
CA MET A 430 -8.85 13.49 6.42
C MET A 430 -8.60 14.70 7.33
N VAL A 431 -9.25 14.69 8.49
CA VAL A 431 -9.04 15.63 9.60
C VAL A 431 -8.68 14.83 10.84
N ALA A 432 -7.59 15.19 11.50
CA ALA A 432 -7.17 14.59 12.76
C ALA A 432 -6.98 15.65 13.84
N HIS A 433 -7.65 15.44 14.99
CA HIS A 433 -7.23 16.06 16.24
C HIS A 433 -6.08 15.25 16.85
N ILE A 434 -4.98 15.90 17.18
CA ILE A 434 -3.75 15.26 17.66
C ILE A 434 -3.34 15.84 19.01
N VAL A 435 -3.12 14.97 19.99
CA VAL A 435 -2.38 15.29 21.22
C VAL A 435 -1.16 14.38 21.30
N GLY A 436 0.00 14.95 21.65
CA GLY A 436 1.27 14.25 21.69
C GLY A 436 2.15 14.62 20.51
N HIS A 437 2.10 13.85 19.42
CA HIS A 437 2.95 14.07 18.26
C HIS A 437 2.16 13.97 16.94
N PRO A 438 2.54 14.73 15.89
CA PRO A 438 1.99 14.57 14.55
C PRO A 438 2.16 13.16 14.01
N ILE A 439 1.35 12.81 13.02
CA ILE A 439 1.32 11.51 12.36
C ILE A 439 1.60 11.65 10.85
N GLN A 440 2.07 10.59 10.20
CA GLN A 440 2.24 10.61 8.75
C GLN A 440 0.88 10.71 8.05
N SER A 441 0.82 11.50 6.99
CA SER A 441 -0.38 11.59 6.14
C SER A 441 -0.49 10.38 5.23
N HIS A 442 -1.69 10.10 4.71
CA HIS A 442 -1.84 9.10 3.65
C HIS A 442 -1.16 9.57 2.36
N ARG A 443 -0.61 8.67 1.53
CA ARG A 443 0.14 9.05 0.30
C ARG A 443 -0.69 9.77 -0.75
N MET A 444 -1.97 9.45 -0.87
CA MET A 444 -2.83 10.05 -1.89
C MET A 444 -3.85 11.05 -1.33
N ILE A 445 -4.15 10.97 -0.03
CA ILE A 445 -5.23 11.71 0.63
C ILE A 445 -4.63 12.74 1.59
N PRO A 446 -4.94 14.03 1.43
CA PRO A 446 -4.46 15.07 2.34
C PRO A 446 -5.03 14.86 3.75
N LEU A 447 -4.17 14.99 4.75
CA LEU A 447 -4.55 14.91 6.17
C LEU A 447 -4.27 16.24 6.86
N LEU A 448 -5.34 16.92 7.26
CA LEU A 448 -5.31 18.14 8.07
C LEU A 448 -5.12 17.76 9.55
N GLN A 449 -4.01 18.17 10.15
CA GLN A 449 -3.67 17.82 11.53
C GLN A 449 -3.76 19.05 12.42
N ILE A 450 -4.75 19.05 13.29
CA ILE A 450 -5.01 20.14 14.23
C ILE A 450 -4.75 19.65 15.65
N SER A 451 -4.33 20.55 16.52
CA SER A 451 -4.23 20.28 17.95
C SER A 451 -4.74 21.47 18.71
N MET A 452 -5.42 21.24 19.82
CA MET A 452 -5.77 22.25 20.81
C MET A 452 -4.98 22.06 22.12
N ASP A 453 -4.07 21.09 22.17
CA ASP A 453 -3.18 20.88 23.31
C ASP A 453 -2.00 21.86 23.25
N PRO A 454 -1.81 22.75 24.24
CA PRO A 454 -0.76 23.77 24.20
C PRO A 454 0.66 23.21 24.07
N VAL A 455 0.93 22.03 24.67
CA VAL A 455 2.24 21.39 24.62
C VAL A 455 2.51 20.87 23.21
N THR A 456 1.54 20.18 22.62
CA THR A 456 1.61 19.68 21.24
C THR A 456 1.76 20.84 20.25
N GLN A 457 0.95 21.90 20.39
CA GLN A 457 1.04 23.08 19.53
C GLN A 457 2.41 23.77 19.62
N SER A 458 2.91 24.03 20.82
CA SER A 458 4.20 24.71 20.99
C SER A 458 5.37 23.88 20.48
N THR A 459 5.31 22.55 20.63
CA THR A 459 6.36 21.64 20.20
C THR A 459 6.35 21.40 18.68
N TYR A 460 5.16 21.28 18.08
CA TYR A 460 5.00 20.82 16.68
C TYR A 460 4.30 21.84 15.76
N SER A 461 4.35 23.13 16.08
CA SER A 461 3.70 24.21 15.30
C SER A 461 4.08 24.24 13.81
N SER A 462 5.29 23.77 13.46
CA SER A 462 5.77 23.68 12.06
C SER A 462 5.16 22.52 11.28
N ASP A 463 4.54 21.56 11.97
CA ASP A 463 3.99 20.32 11.39
C ASP A 463 2.46 20.26 11.50
N LEU A 464 1.88 20.94 12.49
CA LEU A 464 0.43 21.06 12.65
C LEU A 464 -0.16 22.18 11.80
N ASP A 465 -1.33 21.92 11.22
CA ASP A 465 -2.14 22.89 10.52
C ASP A 465 -2.84 23.83 11.52
N GLN A 466 -2.84 25.13 11.21
CA GLN A 466 -3.41 26.15 12.08
C GLN A 466 -4.83 26.48 11.66
N ILE A 467 -5.74 26.56 12.63
CA ILE A 467 -7.10 27.04 12.40
C ILE A 467 -7.12 28.54 12.70
N GLU A 468 -6.97 29.39 11.69
CA GLU A 468 -7.04 30.85 11.85
C GLU A 468 -8.50 31.36 11.93
N THR A 469 -9.45 30.65 11.31
CA THR A 469 -10.88 31.02 11.26
C THR A 469 -11.77 29.95 11.87
N ASN A 470 -12.15 28.95 11.07
CA ASN A 470 -13.01 27.82 11.40
C ASN A 470 -12.47 26.58 10.66
N LEU A 471 -12.57 25.41 11.28
CA LEU A 471 -12.22 24.12 10.70
C LEU A 471 -12.88 23.90 9.33
N LEU A 472 -14.17 24.24 9.18
CA LEU A 472 -14.88 24.06 7.91
C LEU A 472 -14.26 24.89 6.78
N ASP A 473 -13.88 26.15 7.05
CA ASP A 473 -13.26 27.00 6.04
C ASP A 473 -11.92 26.42 5.58
N LEU A 474 -11.09 25.97 6.53
CA LEU A 474 -9.80 25.34 6.22
C LEU A 474 -9.96 24.05 5.41
N VAL A 475 -10.96 23.21 5.77
CA VAL A 475 -11.34 22.02 5.00
C VAL A 475 -11.74 22.38 3.56
N LEU A 476 -12.49 23.47 3.37
CA LEU A 476 -12.88 23.93 2.03
C LEU A 476 -11.71 24.53 1.24
N GLU A 477 -10.72 25.14 1.90
CA GLU A 477 -9.47 25.54 1.26
C GLU A 477 -8.65 24.33 0.78
N VAL A 478 -8.61 23.25 1.57
CA VAL A 478 -8.01 21.97 1.16
C VAL A 478 -8.79 21.35 -0.01
N ALA A 479 -10.12 21.31 0.07
CA ALA A 479 -11.00 20.80 -1.00
C ALA A 479 -10.83 21.59 -2.30
N SER A 480 -10.63 22.91 -2.17
CA SER A 480 -10.35 23.82 -3.28
C SER A 480 -8.92 23.75 -3.80
N ARG A 481 -8.04 22.95 -3.15
CA ARG A 481 -6.59 22.87 -3.41
C ARG A 481 -5.87 24.21 -3.25
N ARG A 482 -6.44 25.12 -2.48
CA ARG A 482 -5.87 26.45 -2.14
C ARG A 482 -4.97 26.37 -0.90
N TYR A 483 -5.14 25.34 -0.07
CA TYR A 483 -4.26 24.99 1.02
C TYR A 483 -3.84 23.52 0.91
N ILE A 484 -2.56 23.23 1.16
CA ILE A 484 -2.04 21.87 1.23
C ILE A 484 -1.58 21.63 2.68
N PRO A 485 -2.11 20.61 3.39
CA PRO A 485 -1.71 20.35 4.76
C PRO A 485 -0.20 20.19 4.92
N LYS A 486 0.37 20.73 6.01
CA LYS A 486 1.83 20.93 6.14
C LYS A 486 2.64 19.64 5.97
N LEU A 487 2.25 18.57 6.66
CA LEU A 487 2.99 17.30 6.58
C LEU A 487 2.80 16.60 5.23
N PHE A 488 1.63 16.71 4.62
CA PHE A 488 1.39 16.23 3.27
C PHE A 488 2.24 16.98 2.25
N ALA A 489 2.35 18.31 2.35
CA ALA A 489 3.19 19.14 1.50
C ALA A 489 4.70 18.82 1.62
N LYS A 490 5.15 18.43 2.82
CA LYS A 490 6.53 17.97 3.08
C LYS A 490 6.81 16.56 2.55
N GLY A 491 5.79 15.85 2.05
CA GLY A 491 5.92 14.45 1.66
C GLY A 491 6.09 13.50 2.85
N ASN A 492 5.73 13.93 4.07
CA ASN A 492 5.72 13.05 5.25
C ASN A 492 4.47 12.17 5.21
N THR A 493 4.48 11.24 4.25
CA THR A 493 3.35 10.38 3.92
C THR A 493 3.73 8.91 4.04
N ASP A 494 2.78 8.09 4.45
CA ASP A 494 2.95 6.65 4.56
C ASP A 494 1.72 5.89 4.06
N PHE A 495 1.90 4.59 3.80
CA PHE A 495 0.86 3.68 3.34
C PHE A 495 1.22 2.26 3.76
N GLN A 496 0.33 1.61 4.50
CA GLN A 496 0.57 0.26 4.97
C GLN A 496 -0.73 -0.47 5.26
N PHE A 497 -0.88 -1.66 4.67
CA PHE A 497 -2.03 -2.51 4.97
C PHE A 497 -2.04 -2.91 6.44
N THR A 498 -3.24 -3.01 7.00
CA THR A 498 -3.42 -3.58 8.33
C THR A 498 -2.85 -4.98 8.42
N ARG A 499 -2.25 -5.31 9.56
CA ARG A 499 -1.79 -6.68 9.87
C ARG A 499 -2.93 -7.55 10.44
N GLY A 500 -4.17 -7.09 10.28
CA GLY A 500 -5.37 -7.77 10.75
C GLY A 500 -5.45 -7.89 12.27
N LEU A 501 -6.49 -8.59 12.73
CA LEU A 501 -6.85 -8.71 14.16
C LEU A 501 -5.82 -9.47 15.00
N LEU A 502 -4.90 -10.18 14.35
CA LEU A 502 -3.87 -10.99 14.99
C LEU A 502 -2.47 -10.35 14.87
N GLY A 503 -2.37 -9.20 14.19
CA GLY A 503 -1.12 -8.47 14.03
C GLY A 503 -0.07 -9.18 13.19
N ILE A 504 -0.40 -10.16 12.35
CA ILE A 504 0.56 -10.84 11.48
C ILE A 504 0.51 -10.23 10.07
N SER A 505 1.65 -10.18 9.38
CA SER A 505 1.70 -9.88 7.93
C SER A 505 0.61 -10.68 7.19
N LEU A 506 -0.20 -10.00 6.39
CA LEU A 506 -1.39 -10.58 5.75
C LEU A 506 -1.01 -11.55 4.66
#